data_AF-A0A5C4LZZ2-F1
#
_entry.id   AF-A0A5C4LZZ2-F1
#
_cell.length_a   1.000
_cell.length_b   1.000
_cell.length_c   1.000
_cell.angle_alpha   90.00
_cell.angle_beta   90.00
_cell.angle_gamma   90.00
#
_symmetry.space_group_name_H-M   'P 1'
#
loop_
_entity.id
_entity.type
_entity.pdbx_description
1 polymer ?
#
loop_
_entity_poly.entity_id
_entity_poly.type
_entity_poly.pdbx_seq_one_letter_code
_entity_poly.pdbx_strand_id
1 'polypeptide(L)'
;MTIPPDIFADLGANQQNLLRVIYGPAQEHGRWPHWRHVDSIYSQTGKNTLDVLHSLPTIWPVSSQMPRYGLVRYNDQIIRDDTVIRLTVAAALQLPEFQRVGEDFVHALQVFIDEVSAPSTNPFEVEPITITNEDLGQRIPFSPAFDRLMPDLLWNEPIGLASGSREPITGKWELTLHREGLKQLQGVKDLKDYVERVVAWVQQIPDRVVPSVVPASVAVPVRNSYVDQALIDKLEAAQAGTKWNLKKLLQLLRELNENYASENVYACHALLRAILDHVPPIFGQPNFGSVASQYRPRSSDKKYSENLEKFRLQADDAMHRQVREREDILQFDDLPLRAWVNRLVDEVIAILESDAPSA
;
A
#
# COMPACT_ATOMS: atom_id res chain seq x y z
N MET A 1 -24.92 20.42 -4.14
CA MET A 1 -24.13 19.47 -3.34
C MET A 1 -25.01 18.27 -3.07
N THR A 2 -24.78 17.18 -3.81
CA THR A 2 -25.42 15.89 -3.57
C THR A 2 -24.85 15.30 -2.28
N ILE A 3 -25.73 14.96 -1.34
CA ILE A 3 -25.37 14.26 -0.10
C ILE A 3 -24.65 12.96 -0.53
N PRO A 4 -23.44 12.67 -0.03
CA PRO A 4 -22.77 11.41 -0.34
C PRO A 4 -23.68 10.24 0.05
N PRO A 5 -23.82 9.21 -0.78
CA PRO A 5 -24.72 8.10 -0.50
C PRO A 5 -24.32 7.43 0.82
N ASP A 6 -25.28 7.34 1.72
CA ASP A 6 -25.13 6.76 3.05
C ASP A 6 -24.92 5.24 2.93
N ILE A 7 -23.83 4.71 3.50
CA ILE A 7 -23.54 3.27 3.50
C ILE A 7 -24.59 2.45 4.27
N PHE A 8 -25.35 3.12 5.13
CA PHE A 8 -26.46 2.55 5.88
C PHE A 8 -27.80 2.64 5.15
N ALA A 9 -27.86 3.30 3.99
CA ALA A 9 -29.11 3.39 3.22
C ALA A 9 -29.54 2.03 2.66
N ASP A 10 -30.84 1.80 2.64
CA ASP A 10 -31.44 0.59 2.07
C ASP A 10 -31.06 0.44 0.59
N LEU A 11 -30.58 -0.75 0.23
CA LEU A 11 -30.25 -1.06 -1.15
C LEU A 11 -31.49 -1.46 -1.97
N GLY A 12 -31.53 -0.98 -3.22
CA GLY A 12 -32.51 -1.46 -4.18
C GLY A 12 -32.28 -2.92 -4.58
N ALA A 13 -33.31 -3.59 -5.09
CA ALA A 13 -33.25 -5.01 -5.48
C ALA A 13 -32.09 -5.34 -6.44
N ASN A 14 -31.74 -4.41 -7.33
CA ASN A 14 -30.63 -4.55 -8.28
C ASN A 14 -29.27 -4.59 -7.58
N GLN A 15 -29.06 -3.67 -6.64
CA GLN A 15 -27.83 -3.56 -5.86
C GLN A 15 -27.65 -4.81 -5.00
N GLN A 16 -28.71 -5.25 -4.31
CA GLN A 16 -28.68 -6.49 -3.53
C GLN A 16 -28.38 -7.71 -4.42
N ASN A 17 -28.99 -7.79 -5.61
CA ASN A 17 -28.73 -8.88 -6.54
C ASN A 17 -27.27 -8.88 -7.02
N LEU A 18 -26.68 -7.71 -7.30
CA LEU A 18 -25.27 -7.60 -7.65
C LEU A 18 -24.36 -8.11 -6.51
N LEU A 19 -24.64 -7.72 -5.26
CA LEU A 19 -23.89 -8.20 -4.10
C LEU A 19 -23.99 -9.73 -3.95
N ARG A 20 -25.17 -10.32 -4.20
CA ARG A 20 -25.34 -11.80 -4.22
C ARG A 20 -24.51 -12.47 -5.30
N VAL A 21 -24.47 -11.91 -6.51
CA VAL A 21 -23.64 -12.42 -7.60
C VAL A 21 -22.15 -12.38 -7.24
N ILE A 22 -21.69 -11.33 -6.57
CA ILE A 22 -20.31 -11.23 -6.09
C ILE A 22 -20.04 -12.24 -4.97
N TYR A 23 -20.96 -12.39 -4.02
CA TYR A 23 -20.78 -13.25 -2.85
C TYR A 23 -20.85 -14.74 -3.18
N GLY A 24 -21.68 -15.18 -4.12
CA GLY A 24 -21.92 -16.61 -4.40
C GLY A 24 -20.63 -17.43 -4.57
N PRO A 25 -19.74 -17.08 -5.53
CA PRO A 25 -18.47 -17.78 -5.71
C PRO A 25 -17.55 -17.72 -4.49
N ALA A 26 -17.56 -16.61 -3.77
CA ALA A 26 -16.77 -16.41 -2.56
C ALA A 26 -17.27 -17.32 -1.43
N GLN A 27 -18.59 -17.43 -1.27
CA GLN A 27 -19.24 -18.34 -0.32
C GLN A 27 -19.03 -19.80 -0.69
N GLU A 28 -18.98 -20.16 -1.97
CA GLU A 28 -18.84 -21.56 -2.40
C GLU A 28 -17.39 -22.04 -2.40
N HIS A 29 -16.47 -21.20 -2.87
CA HIS A 29 -15.08 -21.59 -3.16
C HIS A 29 -14.04 -20.85 -2.31
N GLY A 30 -14.43 -19.88 -1.47
CA GLY A 30 -13.50 -19.06 -0.72
C GLY A 30 -12.64 -18.15 -1.60
N ARG A 31 -13.12 -17.82 -2.81
CA ARG A 31 -12.42 -16.97 -3.79
C ARG A 31 -13.37 -15.94 -4.37
N TRP A 32 -12.90 -14.70 -4.41
CA TRP A 32 -13.64 -13.60 -5.00
C TRP A 32 -13.67 -13.71 -6.53
N PRO A 33 -14.82 -13.42 -7.18
CA PRO A 33 -14.95 -13.55 -8.62
C PRO A 33 -14.24 -12.43 -9.38
N HIS A 34 -13.83 -12.72 -10.61
CA HIS A 34 -13.42 -11.72 -11.59
C HIS A 34 -14.65 -10.99 -12.17
N TRP A 35 -14.47 -9.74 -12.59
CA TRP A 35 -15.52 -8.90 -13.14
C TRP A 35 -16.25 -9.55 -14.32
N ARG A 36 -15.54 -10.20 -15.25
CA ARG A 36 -16.16 -10.91 -16.39
C ARG A 36 -17.21 -11.92 -15.95
N HIS A 37 -16.98 -12.61 -14.83
CA HIS A 37 -17.95 -13.56 -14.29
C HIS A 37 -19.16 -12.83 -13.70
N VAL A 38 -18.92 -11.78 -12.90
CA VAL A 38 -19.97 -10.95 -12.30
C VAL A 38 -20.86 -10.32 -13.38
N ASP A 39 -20.25 -9.70 -14.38
CA ASP A 39 -20.93 -9.03 -15.49
C ASP A 39 -21.73 -10.01 -16.36
N SER A 40 -21.16 -11.18 -16.66
CA SER A 40 -21.83 -12.22 -17.45
C SER A 40 -23.08 -12.78 -16.76
N ILE A 41 -23.04 -12.97 -15.43
CA ILE A 41 -24.20 -13.46 -14.68
C ILE A 41 -25.22 -12.33 -14.51
N TYR A 42 -24.77 -11.14 -14.10
CA TYR A 42 -25.67 -10.05 -13.77
C TYR A 42 -26.36 -9.45 -15.01
N SER A 43 -25.68 -9.37 -16.15
CA SER A 43 -26.24 -8.83 -17.40
C SER A 43 -27.44 -9.63 -17.93
N GLN A 44 -27.63 -10.89 -17.48
CA GLN A 44 -28.82 -11.69 -17.78
C GLN A 44 -30.12 -11.06 -17.24
N THR A 45 -30.01 -10.14 -16.28
CA THR A 45 -31.13 -9.34 -15.76
C THR A 45 -31.57 -8.20 -16.69
N GLY A 46 -30.87 -7.99 -17.81
CA GLY A 46 -31.14 -6.93 -18.77
C GLY A 46 -30.68 -5.53 -18.32
N LYS A 47 -29.86 -5.44 -17.27
CA LYS A 47 -29.32 -4.19 -16.72
C LYS A 47 -27.83 -4.11 -16.91
N ASN A 48 -27.32 -2.89 -17.05
CA ASN A 48 -25.89 -2.64 -17.10
C ASN A 48 -25.27 -2.86 -15.71
N THR A 49 -24.37 -3.83 -15.60
CA THR A 49 -23.71 -4.20 -14.32
C THR A 49 -22.87 -3.06 -13.78
N LEU A 50 -22.16 -2.32 -14.65
CA LEU A 50 -21.28 -1.22 -14.26
C LEU A 50 -22.06 -0.05 -13.67
N ASP A 51 -23.21 0.29 -14.27
CA ASP A 51 -24.10 1.34 -13.74
C ASP A 51 -24.61 0.97 -12.34
N VAL A 52 -24.98 -0.30 -12.13
CA VAL A 52 -25.44 -0.77 -10.82
C VAL A 52 -24.29 -0.74 -9.80
N LEU A 53 -23.10 -1.17 -10.20
CA LEU A 53 -21.91 -1.13 -9.36
C LEU A 53 -21.57 0.31 -8.93
N HIS A 54 -21.57 1.27 -9.86
CA HIS A 54 -21.32 2.67 -9.57
C HIS A 54 -22.44 3.35 -8.76
N SER A 55 -23.63 2.78 -8.76
CA SER A 55 -24.73 3.25 -7.90
C SER A 55 -24.59 2.84 -6.43
N LEU A 56 -23.68 1.91 -6.09
CA LEU A 56 -23.56 1.39 -4.74
C LEU A 56 -23.07 2.47 -3.76
N PRO A 57 -23.57 2.47 -2.50
CA PRO A 57 -23.11 3.37 -1.48
C PRO A 57 -21.60 3.28 -1.29
N THR A 58 -20.95 4.43 -1.45
CA THR A 58 -19.51 4.56 -1.33
C THR A 58 -19.22 5.86 -0.61
N ILE A 59 -18.42 5.74 0.44
CA ILE A 59 -17.88 6.83 1.20
C ILE A 59 -16.54 7.19 0.60
N TRP A 60 -16.40 8.47 0.36
CA TRP A 60 -15.20 9.07 -0.15
C TRP A 60 -14.42 9.61 1.05
N PRO A 61 -13.10 9.40 1.11
CA PRO A 61 -12.28 10.22 1.98
C PRO A 61 -12.48 11.69 1.60
N VAL A 62 -12.21 12.59 2.53
CA VAL A 62 -12.29 14.04 2.25
C VAL A 62 -11.28 14.41 1.15
N SER A 63 -10.17 13.66 1.03
CA SER A 63 -9.24 13.72 -0.10
C SER A 63 -9.55 12.72 -1.22
N SER A 64 -9.37 13.14 -2.48
CA SER A 64 -9.59 12.30 -3.68
C SER A 64 -8.54 11.23 -3.95
N GLN A 65 -7.50 11.11 -3.12
CA GLN A 65 -6.30 10.28 -3.37
C GLN A 65 -6.25 8.97 -2.55
N MET A 66 -7.22 8.73 -1.68
CA MET A 66 -7.22 7.62 -0.71
C MET A 66 -8.37 6.64 -0.95
N PRO A 67 -8.30 5.39 -0.45
CA PRO A 67 -9.20 4.32 -0.88
C PRO A 67 -10.66 4.66 -0.52
N ARG A 68 -11.51 4.54 -1.54
CA ARG A 68 -12.96 4.60 -1.38
C ARG A 68 -13.39 3.44 -0.48
N TYR A 69 -14.24 3.72 0.49
CA TYR A 69 -14.83 2.67 1.32
C TYR A 69 -16.30 2.52 0.96
N GLY A 70 -16.71 1.32 0.58
CA GLY A 70 -18.08 1.02 0.22
C GLY A 70 -18.34 -0.46 0.43
N LEU A 71 -19.48 -0.94 -0.07
CA LEU A 71 -19.86 -2.36 0.06
C LEU A 71 -18.99 -3.28 -0.81
N VAL A 72 -18.37 -2.73 -1.84
CA VAL A 72 -17.55 -3.46 -2.80
C VAL A 72 -16.18 -2.79 -2.92
N ARG A 73 -15.12 -3.59 -2.98
CA ARG A 73 -13.75 -3.15 -3.22
C ARG A 73 -13.15 -3.84 -4.44
N TYR A 74 -12.44 -3.05 -5.22
CA TYR A 74 -11.59 -3.47 -6.33
C TYR A 74 -10.40 -2.51 -6.40
N ASN A 75 -9.23 -2.99 -6.81
CA ASN A 75 -7.99 -2.20 -6.77
C ASN A 75 -7.74 -1.42 -8.06
N ASP A 76 -8.44 -1.76 -9.14
CA ASP A 76 -8.19 -1.18 -10.45
C ASP A 76 -8.97 0.12 -10.64
N GLN A 77 -8.29 1.18 -11.10
CA GLN A 77 -8.96 2.44 -11.45
C GLN A 77 -9.96 2.28 -12.62
N ILE A 78 -9.73 1.28 -13.46
CA ILE A 78 -10.58 0.87 -14.58
C ILE A 78 -10.90 -0.61 -14.41
N ILE A 79 -12.19 -0.95 -14.38
CA ILE A 79 -12.64 -2.33 -14.21
C ILE A 79 -12.47 -3.08 -15.55
N ARG A 80 -11.66 -4.15 -15.52
CA ARG A 80 -11.38 -5.05 -16.65
C ARG A 80 -11.97 -6.42 -16.38
N ASP A 81 -12.03 -7.27 -17.41
CA ASP A 81 -12.56 -8.63 -17.31
C ASP A 81 -11.96 -9.45 -16.15
N ASP A 82 -10.67 -9.28 -15.87
CA ASP A 82 -9.91 -9.98 -14.85
C ASP A 82 -9.82 -9.23 -13.50
N THR A 83 -10.41 -8.04 -13.38
CA THR A 83 -10.49 -7.32 -12.11
C THR A 83 -11.23 -8.17 -11.08
N VAL A 84 -10.59 -8.49 -9.96
CA VAL A 84 -11.24 -9.23 -8.86
C VAL A 84 -12.11 -8.29 -8.05
N ILE A 85 -13.40 -8.61 -7.94
CA ILE A 85 -14.41 -7.82 -7.23
C ILE A 85 -14.69 -8.47 -5.88
N ARG A 86 -14.56 -7.70 -4.80
CA ARG A 86 -14.62 -8.22 -3.42
C ARG A 86 -15.69 -7.50 -2.62
N LEU A 87 -16.34 -8.19 -1.70
CA LEU A 87 -17.15 -7.53 -0.68
C LEU A 87 -16.28 -7.07 0.49
N THR A 88 -16.58 -5.89 1.02
CA THR A 88 -16.08 -5.45 2.32
C THR A 88 -17.01 -5.95 3.42
N VAL A 89 -16.57 -5.87 4.67
CA VAL A 89 -17.37 -6.19 5.85
C VAL A 89 -18.65 -5.34 5.91
N ALA A 90 -18.64 -4.11 5.37
CA ALA A 90 -19.83 -3.26 5.30
C ALA A 90 -20.98 -3.90 4.49
N ALA A 91 -20.69 -4.75 3.50
CA ALA A 91 -21.74 -5.47 2.76
C ALA A 91 -22.58 -6.38 3.66
N ALA A 92 -22.04 -6.84 4.80
CA ALA A 92 -22.75 -7.72 5.72
C ALA A 92 -23.91 -7.00 6.44
N LEU A 93 -23.93 -5.66 6.46
CA LEU A 93 -25.08 -4.89 6.95
C LEU A 93 -26.29 -4.96 6.01
N GLN A 94 -26.04 -5.18 4.72
CA GLN A 94 -27.05 -5.04 3.66
C GLN A 94 -27.44 -6.38 3.03
N LEU A 95 -26.63 -7.43 3.23
CA LEU A 95 -26.83 -8.75 2.64
C LEU A 95 -27.02 -9.82 3.73
N PRO A 96 -28.26 -10.29 3.97
CA PRO A 96 -28.56 -11.27 5.02
C PRO A 96 -27.73 -12.56 4.95
N GLU A 97 -27.43 -13.03 3.75
CA GLU A 97 -26.64 -14.24 3.49
C GLU A 97 -25.16 -14.07 3.87
N PHE A 98 -24.69 -12.82 3.98
CA PHE A 98 -23.32 -12.45 4.36
C PHE A 98 -23.24 -11.88 5.79
N GLN A 99 -24.38 -11.58 6.41
CA GLN A 99 -24.46 -11.01 7.76
C GLN A 99 -23.66 -11.83 8.78
N ARG A 100 -23.80 -13.16 8.75
CA ARG A 100 -23.10 -14.05 9.68
C ARG A 100 -21.57 -13.93 9.58
N VAL A 101 -21.05 -13.72 8.37
CA VAL A 101 -19.61 -13.53 8.15
C VAL A 101 -19.14 -12.21 8.79
N GLY A 102 -19.96 -11.16 8.70
CA GLY A 102 -19.69 -9.89 9.38
C GLY A 102 -19.71 -10.00 10.91
N GLU A 103 -20.64 -10.78 11.48
CA GLU A 103 -20.68 -11.06 12.92
C GLU A 103 -19.45 -11.84 13.39
N ASP A 104 -19.09 -12.91 12.67
CA ASP A 104 -17.88 -13.69 12.95
C ASP A 104 -16.62 -12.82 12.84
N PHE A 105 -16.58 -11.88 11.89
CA PHE A 105 -15.48 -10.91 11.74
C PHE A 105 -15.34 -10.01 12.97
N VAL A 106 -16.43 -9.49 13.52
CA VAL A 106 -16.37 -8.64 14.72
C VAL A 106 -15.89 -9.42 15.93
N HIS A 107 -16.32 -10.67 16.10
CA HIS A 107 -15.81 -11.52 17.18
C HIS A 107 -14.31 -11.79 17.02
N ALA A 108 -13.85 -12.07 15.79
CA ALA A 108 -12.42 -12.26 15.52
C ALA A 108 -11.63 -10.97 15.79
N LEU A 109 -12.17 -9.81 15.40
CA LEU A 109 -11.58 -8.51 15.65
C LEU A 109 -11.40 -8.24 17.15
N GLN A 110 -12.39 -8.60 17.99
CA GLN A 110 -12.28 -8.47 19.44
C GLN A 110 -11.13 -9.32 19.99
N VAL A 111 -10.99 -10.57 19.53
CA VAL A 111 -9.85 -11.43 19.89
C VAL A 111 -8.52 -10.80 19.47
N PHE A 112 -8.44 -10.22 18.27
CA PHE A 112 -7.22 -9.56 17.80
C PHE A 112 -6.87 -8.31 18.62
N ILE A 113 -7.87 -7.52 19.00
CA ILE A 113 -7.71 -6.34 19.86
C ILE A 113 -7.16 -6.74 21.23
N ASP A 114 -7.70 -7.80 21.81
CA ASP A 114 -7.23 -8.32 23.10
C ASP A 114 -5.77 -8.78 23.01
N GLU A 115 -5.41 -9.47 21.93
CA GLU A 115 -4.04 -9.94 21.70
C GLU A 115 -3.04 -8.78 21.59
N VAL A 116 -3.35 -7.73 20.83
CA VAL A 116 -2.45 -6.57 20.69
C VAL A 116 -2.43 -5.60 21.88
N SER A 117 -3.40 -5.78 22.79
CA SER A 117 -3.48 -5.03 24.05
C SER A 117 -2.64 -5.66 25.16
N ALA A 118 -2.23 -6.92 25.00
CA ALA A 118 -1.34 -7.58 25.95
C ALA A 118 0.01 -6.83 26.07
N PRO A 119 0.56 -6.71 27.29
CA PRO A 119 1.86 -6.07 27.49
C PRO A 119 2.96 -6.87 26.79
N SER A 120 3.90 -6.17 26.14
CA SER A 120 5.08 -6.83 25.58
C SER A 120 5.86 -7.54 26.68
N THR A 121 6.18 -8.81 26.46
CA THR A 121 7.04 -9.61 27.34
C THR A 121 8.50 -9.19 27.25
N ASN A 122 8.92 -8.59 26.12
CA ASN A 122 10.28 -8.10 25.91
C ASN A 122 10.28 -6.58 25.62
N PRO A 123 10.93 -5.73 26.43
CA PRO A 123 11.01 -4.29 26.16
C PRO A 123 12.04 -3.92 25.09
N PHE A 124 12.90 -4.84 24.66
CA PHE A 124 13.99 -4.59 23.72
C PHE A 124 13.78 -5.18 22.32
N GLU A 125 12.80 -6.06 22.15
CA GLU A 125 12.46 -6.68 20.88
C GLU A 125 10.97 -6.51 20.59
N VAL A 126 10.66 -6.15 19.34
CA VAL A 126 9.29 -6.09 18.85
C VAL A 126 8.97 -7.43 18.22
N GLU A 127 8.39 -8.33 19.00
CA GLU A 127 7.90 -9.62 18.50
C GLU A 127 6.61 -9.39 17.70
N PRO A 128 6.52 -9.91 16.46
CA PRO A 128 5.29 -9.83 15.68
C PRO A 128 4.21 -10.67 16.37
N ILE A 129 3.03 -10.08 16.55
CA ILE A 129 1.88 -10.79 17.12
C ILE A 129 1.22 -11.56 15.99
N THR A 130 1.37 -12.89 15.99
CA THR A 130 0.80 -13.76 14.97
C THR A 130 -0.38 -14.56 15.50
N ILE A 131 -1.33 -14.87 14.62
CA ILE A 131 -2.49 -15.71 14.92
C ILE A 131 -2.85 -16.57 13.72
N THR A 132 -3.12 -17.86 13.96
CA THR A 132 -3.58 -18.80 12.92
C THR A 132 -5.08 -19.05 13.00
N ASN A 133 -5.62 -19.69 11.97
CA ASN A 133 -7.02 -20.12 11.97
C ASN A 133 -7.34 -21.15 13.06
N GLU A 134 -6.37 -22.01 13.41
CA GLU A 134 -6.49 -22.96 14.52
C GLU A 134 -6.55 -22.24 15.86
N ASP A 135 -5.67 -21.25 16.09
CA ASP A 135 -5.66 -20.44 17.32
C ASP A 135 -6.97 -19.67 17.49
N LEU A 136 -7.48 -19.07 16.41
CA LEU A 136 -8.75 -18.36 16.44
C LEU A 136 -9.92 -19.31 16.71
N GLY A 137 -9.93 -20.49 16.09
CA GLY A 137 -10.99 -21.50 16.23
C GLY A 137 -11.06 -22.11 17.63
N GLN A 138 -9.96 -22.09 18.40
CA GLN A 138 -9.95 -22.47 19.81
C GLN A 138 -10.58 -21.42 20.72
N ARG A 139 -10.57 -20.14 20.30
CA ARG A 139 -11.04 -19.00 21.10
C ARG A 139 -12.50 -18.68 20.83
N ILE A 140 -12.93 -18.76 19.57
CA ILE A 140 -14.30 -18.43 19.16
C ILE A 140 -14.81 -19.41 18.08
N PRO A 141 -16.10 -19.77 18.11
CA PRO A 141 -16.73 -20.45 16.99
C PRO A 141 -17.00 -19.46 15.86
N PHE A 142 -16.71 -19.85 14.63
CA PHE A 142 -17.03 -19.08 13.42
C PHE A 142 -17.54 -19.99 12.29
N SER A 143 -18.23 -19.38 11.33
CA SER A 143 -18.79 -20.10 10.18
C SER A 143 -17.70 -20.57 9.20
N PRO A 144 -17.93 -21.67 8.47
CA PRO A 144 -17.02 -22.09 7.39
C PRO A 144 -16.91 -21.07 6.26
N ALA A 145 -17.90 -20.19 6.08
CA ALA A 145 -17.83 -19.11 5.11
C ALA A 145 -16.82 -18.04 5.57
N PHE A 146 -16.85 -17.65 6.85
CA PHE A 146 -15.87 -16.74 7.42
C PHE A 146 -14.44 -17.28 7.29
N ASP A 147 -14.19 -18.52 7.70
CA ASP A 147 -12.85 -19.14 7.61
C ASP A 147 -12.31 -19.15 6.18
N ARG A 148 -13.20 -19.44 5.21
CA ARG A 148 -12.82 -19.47 3.79
C ARG A 148 -12.54 -18.10 3.19
N LEU A 149 -13.05 -17.02 3.79
CA LEU A 149 -12.86 -15.65 3.31
C LEU A 149 -11.75 -14.92 4.08
N MET A 150 -11.30 -15.46 5.19
CA MET A 150 -10.05 -15.06 5.81
C MET A 150 -8.87 -15.57 4.97
N PRO A 151 -7.78 -14.79 4.85
CA PRO A 151 -7.53 -13.46 5.42
C PRO A 151 -8.06 -12.28 4.59
N ASP A 152 -8.61 -12.53 3.40
CA ASP A 152 -9.01 -11.50 2.43
C ASP A 152 -9.94 -10.43 3.03
N LEU A 153 -10.86 -10.80 3.93
CA LEU A 153 -11.73 -9.84 4.62
C LEU A 153 -10.92 -8.73 5.31
N LEU A 154 -9.84 -9.06 6.03
CA LEU A 154 -9.02 -8.07 6.74
C LEU A 154 -8.26 -7.16 5.77
N TRP A 155 -7.76 -7.71 4.68
CA TRP A 155 -7.00 -6.95 3.68
C TRP A 155 -7.89 -6.01 2.86
N ASN A 156 -9.17 -6.34 2.75
CA ASN A 156 -10.16 -5.52 2.06
C ASN A 156 -10.62 -4.32 2.89
N GLU A 157 -10.33 -4.27 4.19
CA GLU A 157 -10.67 -3.15 5.06
C GLU A 157 -9.59 -2.05 5.01
N PRO A 158 -9.98 -0.76 5.08
CA PRO A 158 -9.07 0.35 4.80
C PRO A 158 -8.14 0.71 5.97
N ILE A 159 -8.42 0.21 7.18
CA ILE A 159 -7.67 0.52 8.42
C ILE A 159 -6.35 -0.28 8.55
N GLY A 160 -6.09 -1.24 7.64
CA GLY A 160 -4.83 -1.98 7.62
C GLY A 160 -4.63 -2.86 8.85
N LEU A 161 -5.56 -3.78 9.10
CA LEU A 161 -5.68 -4.53 10.35
C LEU A 161 -4.63 -5.62 10.55
N ALA A 162 -4.20 -6.26 9.47
CA ALA A 162 -3.22 -7.32 9.49
C ALA A 162 -2.56 -7.47 8.12
N SER A 163 -1.41 -8.13 8.12
CA SER A 163 -0.81 -8.76 6.94
C SER A 163 -0.77 -10.27 7.17
N GLY A 164 -0.49 -11.07 6.13
CA GLY A 164 -0.41 -12.50 6.34
C GLY A 164 -0.30 -13.30 5.06
N SER A 165 -0.53 -14.60 5.20
CA SER A 165 -0.55 -15.51 4.07
C SER A 165 -1.64 -16.57 4.26
N ARG A 166 -2.06 -17.16 3.14
CA ARG A 166 -2.96 -18.31 3.12
C ARG A 166 -2.37 -19.38 2.23
N GLU A 167 -2.33 -20.60 2.75
CA GLU A 167 -1.89 -21.76 2.00
C GLU A 167 -3.00 -22.21 1.03
N PRO A 168 -2.73 -22.28 -0.29
CA PRO A 168 -3.79 -22.52 -1.29
C PRO A 168 -4.46 -23.89 -1.22
N ILE A 169 -3.78 -24.90 -0.64
CA ILE A 169 -4.21 -26.30 -0.65
C ILE A 169 -4.95 -26.65 0.63
N THR A 170 -4.36 -26.35 1.78
CA THR A 170 -4.91 -26.70 3.09
C THR A 170 -5.94 -25.67 3.57
N GLY A 171 -5.91 -24.45 3.01
CA GLY A 171 -6.72 -23.33 3.44
C GLY A 171 -6.26 -22.69 4.75
N LYS A 172 -5.20 -23.21 5.38
CA LYS A 172 -4.62 -22.63 6.60
C LYS A 172 -4.11 -21.23 6.32
N TRP A 173 -4.32 -20.33 7.27
CA TRP A 173 -3.86 -18.96 7.18
C TRP A 173 -3.16 -18.56 8.47
N GLU A 174 -2.19 -17.66 8.32
CA GLU A 174 -1.44 -17.02 9.40
C GLU A 174 -1.47 -15.52 9.18
N LEU A 175 -1.80 -14.79 10.23
CA LEU A 175 -1.90 -13.34 10.24
C LEU A 175 -0.87 -12.73 11.18
N THR A 176 -0.22 -11.66 10.74
CA THR A 176 0.53 -10.74 11.59
C THR A 176 -0.34 -9.52 11.87
N LEU A 177 -0.71 -9.32 13.14
CA LEU A 177 -1.63 -8.27 13.57
C LEU A 177 -0.97 -6.89 13.62
N HIS A 178 -1.64 -5.88 13.07
CA HIS A 178 -1.15 -4.51 13.09
C HIS A 178 -1.75 -3.74 14.26
N ARG A 179 -0.93 -3.50 15.28
CA ARG A 179 -1.34 -2.89 16.55
C ARG A 179 -2.04 -1.53 16.39
N GLU A 180 -1.54 -0.65 15.54
CA GLU A 180 -2.07 0.72 15.41
C GLU A 180 -3.46 0.76 14.75
N GLY A 181 -3.71 -0.08 13.74
CA GLY A 181 -5.04 -0.21 13.13
C GLY A 181 -6.06 -0.81 14.10
N LEU A 182 -5.66 -1.85 14.82
CA LEU A 182 -6.54 -2.54 15.79
C LEU A 182 -6.87 -1.66 17.01
N LYS A 183 -5.94 -0.84 17.51
CA LYS A 183 -6.20 0.11 18.61
C LYS A 183 -7.30 1.11 18.28
N GLN A 184 -7.40 1.55 17.02
CA GLN A 184 -8.44 2.50 16.60
C GLN A 184 -9.86 1.90 16.68
N LEU A 185 -9.95 0.57 16.69
CA LEU A 185 -11.19 -0.20 16.78
C LEU A 185 -11.44 -0.73 18.19
N GLN A 186 -10.70 -0.27 19.19
CA GLN A 186 -10.91 -0.69 20.57
C GLN A 186 -12.34 -0.37 21.03
N GLY A 187 -12.99 -1.38 21.63
CA GLY A 187 -14.36 -1.27 22.13
C GLY A 187 -15.44 -1.37 21.06
N VAL A 188 -15.13 -1.86 19.85
CA VAL A 188 -16.14 -2.25 18.85
C VAL A 188 -17.05 -3.34 19.42
N LYS A 189 -18.37 -3.09 19.38
CA LYS A 189 -19.38 -3.98 19.97
C LYS A 189 -20.03 -4.91 18.97
N ASP A 190 -20.36 -4.37 17.80
CA ASP A 190 -21.12 -5.06 16.77
C ASP A 190 -20.71 -4.58 15.38
N LEU A 191 -21.30 -5.19 14.35
CA LEU A 191 -21.01 -4.91 12.95
C LEU A 191 -21.31 -3.46 12.57
N LYS A 192 -22.37 -2.87 13.13
CA LYS A 192 -22.74 -1.50 12.82
C LYS A 192 -21.73 -0.52 13.43
N ASP A 193 -21.38 -0.70 14.69
CA ASP A 193 -20.35 0.09 15.38
C ASP A 193 -18.98 -0.02 14.68
N TYR A 194 -18.62 -1.22 14.21
CA TYR A 194 -17.44 -1.42 13.38
C TYR A 194 -17.47 -0.54 12.13
N VAL A 195 -18.53 -0.64 11.32
CA VAL A 195 -18.65 0.11 10.07
C VAL A 195 -18.69 1.61 10.36
N GLU A 196 -19.44 2.08 11.35
CA GLU A 196 -19.48 3.49 11.76
C GLU A 196 -18.08 4.05 12.07
N ARG A 197 -17.23 3.28 12.77
CA ARG A 197 -15.86 3.68 13.06
C ARG A 197 -14.98 3.70 11.83
N VAL A 198 -15.13 2.74 10.92
CA VAL A 198 -14.42 2.74 9.63
C VAL A 198 -14.84 3.94 8.79
N VAL A 199 -16.15 4.23 8.71
CA VAL A 199 -16.68 5.43 8.04
C VAL A 199 -16.07 6.69 8.64
N ALA A 200 -16.12 6.84 9.96
CA ALA A 200 -15.58 7.99 10.66
C ALA A 200 -14.06 8.12 10.40
N TRP A 201 -13.33 7.01 10.41
CA TRP A 201 -11.90 7.00 10.10
C TRP A 201 -11.62 7.46 8.66
N VAL A 202 -12.32 6.91 7.66
CA VAL A 202 -12.17 7.29 6.25
C VAL A 202 -12.50 8.78 6.03
N GLN A 203 -13.55 9.28 6.67
CA GLN A 203 -13.95 10.69 6.61
C GLN A 203 -13.00 11.61 7.38
N GLN A 204 -12.28 11.09 8.38
CA GLN A 204 -11.26 11.84 9.11
C GLN A 204 -9.92 11.89 8.39
N ILE A 205 -9.71 11.08 7.33
CA ILE A 205 -8.55 11.22 6.46
C ILE A 205 -8.62 12.61 5.84
N PRO A 206 -7.77 13.55 6.28
CA PRO A 206 -7.91 14.94 5.90
C PRO A 206 -7.73 15.08 4.39
N ASP A 207 -8.47 16.02 3.81
CA ASP A 207 -8.04 16.65 2.56
C ASP A 207 -6.59 17.06 2.77
N ARG A 208 -5.67 16.67 1.90
CA ARG A 208 -4.32 17.23 1.96
C ARG A 208 -4.36 18.66 1.39
N VAL A 209 -5.29 19.51 1.86
CA VAL A 209 -5.31 20.96 1.77
C VAL A 209 -6.10 21.52 2.97
N VAL A 210 -5.41 21.67 4.10
CA VAL A 210 -5.61 22.86 4.92
C VAL A 210 -4.22 23.40 5.24
N PRO A 211 -3.82 24.57 4.71
CA PRO A 211 -2.65 25.27 5.20
C PRO A 211 -2.95 25.67 6.64
N SER A 212 -2.19 25.13 7.60
CA SER A 212 -2.30 25.53 8.99
C SER A 212 -1.93 27.02 9.09
N VAL A 213 -2.93 27.88 9.30
CA VAL A 213 -2.71 29.30 9.61
C VAL A 213 -2.18 29.37 11.04
N VAL A 214 -0.85 29.35 11.15
CA VAL A 214 -0.14 29.93 12.30
C VAL A 214 0.11 31.39 11.94
N PRO A 215 -0.21 32.36 12.82
CA PRO A 215 0.02 33.77 12.54
C PRO A 215 1.50 34.03 12.31
N ALA A 216 1.77 34.89 11.33
CA ALA A 216 3.07 35.35 10.86
C ALA A 216 4.25 35.18 11.84
N SER A 217 5.17 34.27 11.54
CA SER A 217 6.60 34.55 11.37
C SER A 217 7.37 33.24 11.13
N VAL A 218 8.27 33.29 10.13
CA VAL A 218 9.32 32.33 9.75
C VAL A 218 8.90 31.12 8.87
N ALA A 219 9.33 31.20 7.60
CA ALA A 219 9.46 30.20 6.52
C ALA A 219 8.98 28.74 6.73
N VAL A 220 8.22 28.24 5.75
CA VAL A 220 7.74 26.84 5.61
C VAL A 220 8.82 25.92 5.00
N PRO A 221 8.91 24.62 5.39
CA PRO A 221 9.43 23.58 4.49
C PRO A 221 8.38 22.53 4.03
N VAL A 222 8.66 21.99 2.84
CA VAL A 222 7.89 21.25 1.82
C VAL A 222 7.54 19.77 2.16
N ARG A 223 6.54 19.20 1.45
CA ARG A 223 6.21 17.76 1.41
C ARG A 223 7.43 16.89 1.02
N ASN A 224 7.70 15.84 1.79
CA ASN A 224 8.87 14.95 1.70
C ASN A 224 9.25 14.54 0.26
N SER A 225 10.41 15.02 -0.18
CA SER A 225 11.13 14.66 -1.40
C SER A 225 11.60 13.19 -1.40
N TYR A 226 11.74 12.54 -2.56
CA TYR A 226 12.25 11.16 -2.63
C TYR A 226 13.66 11.05 -2.03
N VAL A 227 14.55 11.95 -2.45
CA VAL A 227 15.86 12.23 -1.89
C VAL A 227 15.75 13.43 -0.97
N ASP A 228 16.24 13.31 0.26
CA ASP A 228 16.26 14.38 1.25
C ASP A 228 16.96 15.61 0.67
N GLN A 229 16.29 16.76 0.74
CA GLN A 229 16.82 18.02 0.25
C GLN A 229 18.13 18.36 0.95
N ALA A 230 18.28 18.02 2.23
CA ALA A 230 19.53 18.24 2.96
C ALA A 230 20.72 17.47 2.35
N LEU A 231 20.49 16.30 1.75
CA LEU A 231 21.54 15.56 1.05
C LEU A 231 21.87 16.22 -0.30
N ILE A 232 20.88 16.74 -1.02
CA ILE A 232 21.11 17.49 -2.27
C ILE A 232 21.94 18.75 -1.97
N ASP A 233 21.60 19.48 -0.91
CA ASP A 233 22.31 20.69 -0.51
C ASP A 233 23.76 20.40 -0.09
N LYS A 234 23.98 19.31 0.68
CA LYS A 234 25.34 18.84 1.02
C LYS A 234 26.14 18.45 -0.23
N LEU A 235 25.52 17.73 -1.17
CA LEU A 235 26.17 17.33 -2.41
C LEU A 235 26.52 18.54 -3.29
N GLU A 236 25.66 19.56 -3.29
CA GLU A 236 25.92 20.84 -3.98
C GLU A 236 27.08 21.60 -3.32
N ALA A 237 27.15 21.63 -2.00
CA ALA A 237 28.28 22.22 -1.28
C ALA A 237 29.60 21.48 -1.57
N ALA A 238 29.56 20.15 -1.66
CA ALA A 238 30.73 19.32 -1.96
C ALA A 238 31.32 19.55 -3.36
N GLN A 239 30.55 20.11 -4.31
CA GLN A 239 30.98 20.38 -5.68
C GLN A 239 32.26 21.22 -5.76
N ALA A 240 32.46 22.17 -4.84
CA ALA A 240 33.62 23.06 -4.86
C ALA A 240 34.92 22.36 -4.42
N GLY A 241 34.82 21.26 -3.64
CA GLY A 241 35.94 20.54 -3.05
C GLY A 241 36.36 19.28 -3.79
N THR A 242 35.69 18.94 -4.90
CA THR A 242 35.93 17.69 -5.63
C THR A 242 36.33 17.91 -7.08
N LYS A 243 37.04 16.94 -7.66
CA LYS A 243 37.36 16.89 -9.10
C LYS A 243 36.14 16.52 -9.98
N TRP A 244 35.07 16.00 -9.39
CA TRP A 244 33.90 15.52 -10.12
C TRP A 244 32.92 16.66 -10.47
N ASN A 245 32.34 16.62 -11.66
CA ASN A 245 31.24 17.51 -12.02
C ASN A 245 29.90 16.87 -11.64
N LEU A 246 29.35 17.29 -10.51
CA LEU A 246 28.12 16.79 -9.91
C LEU A 246 26.86 17.43 -10.48
N LYS A 247 26.96 18.41 -11.40
CA LYS A 247 25.78 19.14 -11.93
C LYS A 247 24.73 18.19 -12.51
N LYS A 248 25.16 17.15 -13.24
CA LYS A 248 24.25 16.14 -13.79
C LYS A 248 23.61 15.32 -12.68
N LEU A 249 24.38 14.85 -11.70
CA LEU A 249 23.85 14.09 -10.56
C LEU A 249 22.83 14.92 -9.77
N LEU A 250 23.14 16.17 -9.46
CA LEU A 250 22.25 17.11 -8.77
C LEU A 250 20.94 17.32 -9.55
N GLN A 251 21.03 17.51 -10.87
CA GLN A 251 19.85 17.65 -11.72
C GLN A 251 18.98 16.38 -11.71
N LEU A 252 19.59 15.19 -11.83
CA LEU A 252 18.87 13.92 -11.78
C LEU A 252 18.16 13.71 -10.43
N LEU A 253 18.78 14.09 -9.32
CA LEU A 253 18.17 13.97 -7.98
C LEU A 253 17.00 14.95 -7.79
N ARG A 254 17.11 16.17 -8.33
CA ARG A 254 16.03 17.18 -8.31
C ARG A 254 14.86 16.76 -9.19
N GLU A 255 15.12 16.32 -10.41
CA GLU A 255 14.09 15.78 -11.31
C GLU A 255 13.43 14.54 -10.71
N LEU A 256 14.19 13.68 -10.01
CA LEU A 256 13.62 12.53 -9.32
C LEU A 256 12.64 12.97 -8.22
N ASN A 257 12.97 14.01 -7.45
CA ASN A 257 12.07 14.55 -6.45
C ASN A 257 10.78 15.13 -7.05
N GLU A 258 10.88 15.84 -8.18
CA GLU A 258 9.73 16.40 -8.89
C GLU A 258 8.83 15.31 -9.50
N ASN A 259 9.44 14.31 -10.14
CA ASN A 259 8.72 13.18 -10.74
C ASN A 259 8.10 12.27 -9.68
N TYR A 260 8.76 12.09 -8.54
CA TYR A 260 8.20 11.37 -7.41
C TYR A 260 7.01 12.10 -6.79
N ALA A 261 7.11 13.42 -6.63
CA ALA A 261 6.01 14.24 -6.13
C ALA A 261 4.80 14.27 -7.06
N SER A 262 5.02 13.99 -8.35
CA SER A 262 4.00 13.92 -9.40
C SER A 262 3.56 12.50 -9.76
N GLU A 263 4.06 11.48 -9.05
CA GLU A 263 3.77 10.05 -9.27
C GLU A 263 4.10 9.53 -10.69
N ASN A 264 5.12 10.11 -11.35
CA ASN A 264 5.58 9.68 -12.67
C ASN A 264 6.47 8.42 -12.57
N VAL A 265 5.87 7.23 -12.45
CA VAL A 265 6.56 5.96 -12.16
C VAL A 265 7.69 5.62 -13.15
N TYR A 266 7.42 5.65 -14.45
CA TYR A 266 8.44 5.33 -15.46
C TYR A 266 9.57 6.36 -15.51
N ALA A 267 9.27 7.64 -15.28
CA ALA A 267 10.30 8.67 -15.18
C ALA A 267 11.18 8.45 -13.94
N CYS A 268 10.59 8.08 -12.80
CA CYS A 268 11.34 7.72 -11.60
C CYS A 268 12.26 6.51 -11.84
N HIS A 269 11.78 5.47 -12.53
CA HIS A 269 12.61 4.32 -12.90
C HIS A 269 13.78 4.72 -13.80
N ALA A 270 13.54 5.52 -14.84
CA ALA A 270 14.57 6.01 -15.74
C ALA A 270 15.62 6.87 -15.01
N LEU A 271 15.18 7.77 -14.12
CA LEU A 271 16.06 8.63 -13.34
C LEU A 271 16.89 7.83 -12.33
N LEU A 272 16.28 6.87 -11.62
CA LEU A 272 17.01 5.99 -10.71
C LEU A 272 18.04 5.13 -11.45
N ARG A 273 17.69 4.56 -12.60
CA ARG A 273 18.64 3.85 -13.48
C ARG A 273 19.82 4.74 -13.85
N ALA A 274 19.54 5.98 -14.25
CA ALA A 274 20.56 6.96 -14.63
C ALA A 274 21.44 7.38 -13.45
N ILE A 275 20.88 7.54 -12.26
CA ILE A 275 21.63 7.84 -11.02
C ILE A 275 22.59 6.68 -10.70
N LEU A 276 22.09 5.43 -10.72
CA LEU A 276 22.90 4.25 -10.43
C LEU A 276 24.04 4.04 -11.44
N ASP A 277 23.86 4.43 -12.71
CA ASP A 277 24.95 4.42 -13.70
C ASP A 277 25.93 5.58 -13.55
N HIS A 278 25.50 6.68 -12.95
CA HIS A 278 26.30 7.90 -12.90
C HIS A 278 27.26 7.94 -11.70
N VAL A 279 26.88 7.28 -10.61
CA VAL A 279 27.59 7.26 -9.32
C VAL A 279 28.90 6.42 -9.28
N PRO A 280 29.05 5.27 -9.98
CA PRO A 280 30.19 4.36 -9.79
C PRO A 280 31.61 4.97 -9.88
N PRO A 281 31.90 5.93 -10.77
CA PRO A 281 33.23 6.56 -10.84
C PRO A 281 33.66 7.23 -9.53
N ILE A 282 32.72 7.74 -8.73
CA ILE A 282 33.01 8.35 -7.42
C ILE A 282 33.57 7.31 -6.45
N PHE A 283 33.08 6.07 -6.54
CA PHE A 283 33.55 4.92 -5.75
C PHE A 283 34.84 4.29 -6.32
N GLY A 284 35.39 4.82 -7.41
CA GLY A 284 36.51 4.22 -8.13
C GLY A 284 36.13 2.91 -8.85
N GLN A 285 34.84 2.69 -9.11
CA GLN A 285 34.32 1.45 -9.68
C GLN A 285 33.80 1.65 -11.11
N PRO A 286 33.89 0.63 -11.98
CA PRO A 286 33.48 0.74 -13.38
C PRO A 286 31.95 0.70 -13.58
N ASN A 287 31.21 0.10 -12.64
CA ASN A 287 29.76 -0.04 -12.70
C ASN A 287 29.17 -0.23 -11.30
N PHE A 288 27.85 -0.12 -11.18
CA PHE A 288 27.16 -0.21 -9.89
C PHE A 288 27.22 -1.62 -9.28
N GLY A 289 27.26 -2.68 -10.09
CA GLY A 289 27.48 -4.05 -9.61
C GLY A 289 28.82 -4.22 -8.87
N SER A 290 29.88 -3.56 -9.35
CA SER A 290 31.17 -3.50 -8.65
C SER A 290 31.10 -2.69 -7.37
N VAL A 291 30.30 -1.61 -7.32
CA VAL A 291 30.01 -0.88 -6.07
C VAL A 291 29.31 -1.79 -5.06
N ALA A 292 28.27 -2.52 -5.48
CA ALA A 292 27.51 -3.40 -4.60
C ALA A 292 28.33 -4.59 -4.05
N SER A 293 29.31 -5.07 -4.81
CA SER A 293 30.09 -6.27 -4.47
C SER A 293 31.45 -5.99 -3.82
N GLN A 294 32.11 -4.86 -4.13
CA GLN A 294 33.51 -4.62 -3.76
C GLN A 294 33.72 -3.42 -2.84
N TYR A 295 32.78 -2.48 -2.81
CA TYR A 295 32.83 -1.41 -1.81
C TYR A 295 32.59 -2.03 -0.43
N ARG A 296 33.41 -1.72 0.59
CA ARG A 296 33.33 -2.29 1.95
C ARG A 296 32.37 -1.47 2.81
N PRO A 297 31.08 -1.83 2.90
CA PRO A 297 30.09 -1.05 3.61
C PRO A 297 29.98 -1.59 5.04
N ARG A 298 29.29 -0.88 5.95
CA ARG A 298 28.79 -1.53 7.18
C ARG A 298 27.80 -2.64 6.76
N SER A 299 27.62 -3.69 7.55
CA SER A 299 26.88 -4.92 7.13
C SER A 299 25.45 -4.65 6.61
N SER A 300 24.78 -3.60 7.08
CA SER A 300 23.46 -3.14 6.59
C SER A 300 23.50 -2.47 5.21
N ASP A 301 24.56 -1.71 4.92
CA ASP A 301 24.70 -0.94 3.68
C ASP A 301 24.96 -1.85 2.47
N LYS A 302 25.55 -3.03 2.70
CA LYS A 302 25.73 -4.06 1.67
C LYS A 302 24.38 -4.52 1.10
N LYS A 303 23.39 -4.77 1.97
CA LYS A 303 22.06 -5.23 1.55
C LYS A 303 21.30 -4.16 0.75
N TYR A 304 21.51 -2.88 1.06
CA TYR A 304 20.92 -1.78 0.30
C TYR A 304 21.52 -1.68 -1.10
N SER A 305 22.83 -1.75 -1.23
CA SER A 305 23.51 -1.73 -2.54
C SER A 305 23.15 -2.95 -3.40
N GLU A 306 23.02 -4.14 -2.81
CA GLU A 306 22.56 -5.35 -3.53
C GLU A 306 21.11 -5.19 -4.03
N ASN A 307 20.22 -4.61 -3.23
CA ASN A 307 18.84 -4.36 -3.63
C ASN A 307 18.74 -3.27 -4.71
N LEU A 308 19.56 -2.23 -4.64
CA LEU A 308 19.64 -1.21 -5.68
C LEU A 308 20.19 -1.78 -7.01
N GLU A 309 21.16 -2.69 -6.97
CA GLU A 309 21.63 -3.38 -8.18
C GLU A 309 20.55 -4.28 -8.79
N LYS A 310 19.78 -5.00 -7.97
CA LYS A 310 18.61 -5.76 -8.46
C LYS A 310 17.56 -4.83 -9.09
N PHE A 311 17.26 -3.72 -8.45
CA PHE A 311 16.36 -2.70 -8.99
C PHE A 311 16.87 -2.12 -10.32
N ARG A 312 18.19 -1.93 -10.45
CA ARG A 312 18.80 -1.43 -11.70
C ARG A 312 18.41 -2.28 -12.91
N LEU A 313 18.34 -3.61 -12.75
CA LEU A 313 17.90 -4.54 -13.80
C LEU A 313 16.42 -4.36 -14.15
N GLN A 314 15.56 -4.17 -13.16
CA GLN A 314 14.14 -3.86 -13.37
C GLN A 314 13.97 -2.53 -14.11
N ALA A 315 14.70 -1.49 -13.70
CA ALA A 315 14.63 -0.19 -14.34
C ALA A 315 15.21 -0.19 -15.77
N ASP A 316 16.18 -1.06 -16.06
CA ASP A 316 16.70 -1.27 -17.41
C ASP A 316 15.62 -1.89 -18.32
N ASP A 317 14.99 -2.95 -17.82
CA ASP A 317 13.88 -3.60 -18.51
C ASP A 317 12.67 -2.66 -18.68
N ALA A 318 12.36 -1.83 -17.68
CA ALA A 318 11.31 -0.81 -17.75
C ALA A 318 11.46 0.15 -18.94
N MET A 319 12.71 0.49 -19.30
CA MET A 319 13.00 1.42 -20.39
C MET A 319 13.10 0.74 -21.76
N HIS A 320 13.42 -0.55 -21.79
CA HIS A 320 13.75 -1.27 -23.03
C HIS A 320 12.69 -2.28 -23.45
N ARG A 321 11.80 -2.69 -22.54
CA ARG A 321 10.75 -3.66 -22.82
C ARG A 321 9.77 -3.08 -23.84
N GLN A 322 9.61 -3.80 -24.96
CA GLN A 322 8.65 -3.47 -26.00
C GLN A 322 7.22 -3.81 -25.57
N VAL A 323 6.24 -3.17 -26.21
CA VAL A 323 4.81 -3.46 -26.00
C VAL A 323 4.50 -4.95 -26.21
N ARG A 324 3.66 -5.50 -25.35
CA ARG A 324 3.23 -6.92 -25.37
C ARG A 324 1.71 -7.01 -25.29
N GLU A 325 1.18 -8.17 -25.63
CA GLU A 325 -0.26 -8.47 -25.53
C GLU A 325 -0.76 -8.55 -24.08
N ARG A 326 0.14 -8.78 -23.12
CA ARG A 326 -0.15 -8.76 -21.68
C ARG A 326 0.25 -7.44 -21.04
N GLU A 327 -0.49 -7.03 -20.00
CA GLU A 327 -0.15 -5.85 -19.21
C GLU A 327 1.19 -6.02 -18.49
N ASP A 328 1.99 -4.96 -18.52
CA ASP A 328 3.35 -4.90 -18.00
C ASP A 328 3.63 -3.48 -17.49
N ILE A 329 2.74 -3.02 -16.59
CA ILE A 329 2.77 -1.66 -16.03
C ILE A 329 3.44 -1.68 -14.65
N LEU A 330 4.45 -0.86 -14.49
CA LEU A 330 5.10 -0.63 -13.20
C LEU A 330 4.23 0.26 -12.31
N GLN A 331 4.09 -0.14 -11.07
CA GLN A 331 3.38 0.56 -10.00
C GLN A 331 4.37 1.39 -9.17
N PHE A 332 3.83 2.32 -8.37
CA PHE A 332 4.65 3.18 -7.53
C PHE A 332 5.43 2.40 -6.46
N ASP A 333 4.86 1.30 -5.96
CA ASP A 333 5.50 0.40 -4.99
C ASP A 333 6.65 -0.43 -5.59
N ASP A 334 6.81 -0.44 -6.92
CA ASP A 334 7.95 -1.07 -7.59
C ASP A 334 9.24 -0.22 -7.48
N LEU A 335 9.14 1.01 -6.95
CA LEU A 335 10.29 1.86 -6.63
C LEU A 335 11.04 1.34 -5.39
N PRO A 336 12.38 1.48 -5.33
CA PRO A 336 13.14 1.06 -4.17
C PRO A 336 12.80 1.97 -2.98
N LEU A 337 13.02 1.44 -1.76
CA LEU A 337 12.82 2.24 -0.55
C LEU A 337 13.72 3.47 -0.58
N ARG A 338 13.14 4.64 -0.30
CA ARG A 338 13.85 5.94 -0.24
C ARG A 338 15.13 5.86 0.60
N ALA A 339 15.08 5.15 1.73
CA ALA A 339 16.22 4.98 2.63
C ALA A 339 17.46 4.42 1.92
N TRP A 340 17.29 3.53 0.92
CA TRP A 340 18.40 2.94 0.19
C TRP A 340 19.10 3.98 -0.70
N VAL A 341 18.32 4.79 -1.41
CA VAL A 341 18.85 5.84 -2.29
C VAL A 341 19.46 6.98 -1.49
N ASN A 342 18.81 7.40 -0.38
CA ASN A 342 19.35 8.42 0.51
C ASN A 342 20.68 7.97 1.15
N ARG A 343 20.80 6.70 1.54
CA ARG A 343 22.06 6.15 2.06
C ARG A 343 23.16 6.12 0.99
N LEU A 344 22.83 5.80 -0.26
CA LEU A 344 23.79 5.87 -1.37
C LEU A 344 24.31 7.30 -1.58
N VAL A 345 23.42 8.31 -1.56
CA VAL A 345 23.80 9.72 -1.72
C VAL A 345 24.66 10.19 -0.54
N ASP A 346 24.32 9.79 0.68
CA ASP A 346 25.12 10.07 1.89
C ASP A 346 26.53 9.46 1.79
N GLU A 347 26.66 8.24 1.27
CA GLU A 347 27.95 7.59 1.06
C GLU A 347 28.78 8.27 -0.05
N VAL A 348 28.12 8.74 -1.12
CA VAL A 348 28.76 9.59 -2.15
C VAL A 348 29.34 10.84 -1.51
N ILE A 349 28.58 11.54 -0.66
CA ILE A 349 29.04 12.74 0.03
C ILE A 349 30.26 12.42 0.91
N ALA A 350 30.21 11.34 1.70
CA ALA A 350 31.30 10.94 2.57
C ALA A 350 32.62 10.68 1.80
N ILE A 351 32.55 10.03 0.63
CA ILE A 351 33.72 9.82 -0.24
C ILE A 351 34.26 11.16 -0.75
N LEU A 352 33.37 12.03 -1.26
CA LEU A 352 33.75 13.34 -1.79
C LEU A 352 34.41 14.24 -0.75
N GLU A 353 33.93 14.19 0.50
CA GLU A 353 34.52 14.91 1.64
C GLU A 353 35.88 14.33 2.06
N SER A 354 36.06 13.00 1.94
CA SER A 354 37.34 12.34 2.25
C SER A 354 38.43 12.56 1.19
N ASP A 355 38.03 12.77 -0.07
CA ASP A 355 38.92 13.04 -1.21
C ASP A 355 39.26 14.54 -1.35
N ALA A 356 38.66 15.41 -0.53
CA ALA A 356 38.97 16.83 -0.53
C ALA A 356 40.42 17.03 -0.05
N PRO A 357 41.28 17.76 -0.80
CA PRO A 357 42.64 18.01 -0.36
C PRO A 357 42.62 18.74 0.98
N SER A 358 43.30 18.19 1.98
CA SER A 358 43.54 18.86 3.26
C SER A 358 44.08 20.26 2.98
N ALA A 359 43.32 21.29 3.37
CA ALA A 359 43.71 22.68 3.22
C ALA A 359 45.03 23.01 3.93
#